data_AF-A0A534MIC6-F1
#
_entry.id   AF-A0A534MIC6-F1
#
_cell.length_a   1.000
_cell.length_b   1.000
_cell.length_c   1.000
_cell.angle_alpha   90.00
_cell.angle_beta   90.00
_cell.angle_gamma   90.00
#
_symmetry.space_group_name_H-M   'P 1'
#
loop_
_entity.id
_entity.type
_entity.pdbx_description
1 polymer ?
#
loop_
_entity_poly.entity_id
_entity_poly.type
_entity_poly.pdbx_seq_one_letter_code
_entity_poly.pdbx_strand_id
1 'polypeptide(L)'
;MRSWALVVSRERAEEIRRRLLDRDLLQKHLRIASEGETVLLPIRRQVEMGFPTAEKDFAEGFTAIRSYRDVVEVPEAARSTLPSSFDVVGDIAVIKIPEAVQEHRRAIGTAILRWNPSLKVVLEGRGVKGEHRIRELDAIAGERRTTTIHREHGLRYRVDLSQAYFSPRLASERNRIADLVHEGERVADPFAGVGPYSILIAKRRRPREIVASDANPVAVRLLRANVAANRAERITVLEGDARAPLRDPGGSRGVRARRRDQSPRRKGWLSHPRSLAPPRTRLFADEIPHRVRRHGRPSVTPFWCW
;
A
#
# COMPACT_ATOMS: atom_id res chain seq x y z
N MET A 1 25.43 2.10 -35.64
CA MET A 1 26.46 2.40 -34.62
C MET A 1 27.45 1.25 -34.57
N ARG A 2 28.74 1.57 -34.65
CA ARG A 2 29.81 0.57 -34.62
C ARG A 2 30.06 0.09 -33.20
N SER A 3 30.13 -1.21 -32.99
CA SER A 3 30.26 -1.82 -31.66
C SER A 3 30.86 -3.22 -31.75
N TRP A 4 31.40 -3.72 -30.63
CA TRP A 4 31.77 -5.13 -30.52
C TRP A 4 30.52 -6.02 -30.56
N ALA A 5 30.62 -7.11 -31.30
CA ALA A 5 29.63 -8.17 -31.40
C ALA A 5 30.22 -9.46 -30.86
N LEU A 6 29.51 -10.14 -29.96
CA LEU A 6 29.75 -11.55 -29.67
C LEU A 6 28.99 -12.38 -30.70
N VAL A 7 29.71 -13.19 -31.47
CA VAL A 7 29.15 -14.04 -32.52
C VAL A 7 28.81 -15.39 -31.91
N VAL A 8 27.52 -15.71 -31.81
CA VAL A 8 27.04 -16.95 -31.20
C VAL A 8 26.14 -17.72 -32.15
N SER A 9 26.04 -19.04 -32.00
CA SER A 9 25.03 -19.81 -32.74
C SER A 9 23.62 -19.44 -32.27
N ARG A 10 22.64 -19.57 -33.17
CA ARG A 10 21.24 -19.26 -32.88
C ARG A 10 20.68 -20.04 -31.69
N GLU A 11 21.08 -21.30 -31.55
CA GLU A 11 20.69 -22.19 -30.45
C GLU A 11 21.13 -21.68 -29.07
N ARG A 12 22.32 -21.07 -28.99
CA ARG A 12 22.90 -20.58 -27.73
C ARG A 12 22.64 -19.10 -27.48
N ALA A 13 22.02 -18.40 -28.44
CA ALA A 13 21.87 -16.95 -28.41
C ALA A 13 21.15 -16.45 -27.15
N GLU A 14 20.03 -17.07 -26.76
CA GLU A 14 19.26 -16.63 -25.59
C GLU A 14 19.98 -16.92 -24.26
N GLU A 15 20.66 -18.06 -24.15
CA GLU A 15 21.49 -18.42 -22.98
C GLU A 15 22.58 -17.36 -22.77
N ILE A 16 23.32 -17.05 -23.84
CA ILE A 16 24.45 -16.10 -23.77
C ILE A 16 23.96 -14.66 -23.60
N ARG A 17 22.84 -14.29 -24.23
CA ARG A 17 22.21 -12.97 -24.03
C ARG A 17 21.86 -12.74 -22.56
N ARG A 18 21.31 -13.73 -21.86
CA ARG A 18 21.03 -13.62 -20.41
C ARG A 18 22.30 -13.43 -19.59
N ARG A 19 23.35 -14.22 -19.85
CA ARG A 19 24.64 -14.04 -19.16
C ARG A 19 25.26 -12.67 -19.39
N LEU A 20 25.16 -12.12 -20.60
CA LEU A 20 25.62 -10.77 -20.91
C LEU A 20 24.80 -9.69 -20.20
N LEU A 21 23.48 -9.91 -20.05
CA LEU A 21 22.60 -9.01 -19.29
C LEU A 21 22.95 -9.00 -17.79
N ASP A 22 23.15 -10.17 -17.20
CA ASP A 22 23.47 -10.32 -15.76
C ASP A 22 24.82 -9.66 -15.41
N ARG A 23 25.75 -9.62 -16.37
CA ARG A 23 27.06 -8.97 -16.24
C ARG A 23 27.09 -7.53 -16.72
N ASP A 24 25.94 -6.98 -17.12
CA ASP A 24 25.80 -5.64 -17.68
C ASP A 24 26.69 -5.36 -18.91
N LEU A 25 27.05 -6.41 -19.67
CA LEU A 25 27.94 -6.32 -20.83
C LEU A 25 27.18 -6.04 -22.15
N LEU A 26 25.90 -6.41 -22.22
CA LEU A 26 25.06 -6.24 -23.41
C LEU A 26 24.65 -4.76 -23.62
N GLN A 27 24.85 -4.25 -24.83
CA GLN A 27 24.39 -2.91 -25.23
C GLN A 27 22.91 -2.95 -25.67
N LYS A 28 21.99 -2.72 -24.72
CA LYS A 28 20.53 -2.86 -24.92
C LYS A 28 19.93 -1.88 -25.93
N HIS A 29 20.60 -0.76 -26.18
CA HIS A 29 20.20 0.25 -27.16
C HIS A 29 20.56 -0.12 -28.60
N LEU A 30 21.27 -1.23 -28.81
CA LEU A 30 21.62 -1.74 -30.14
C LEU A 30 20.75 -2.96 -30.44
N ARG A 31 20.23 -3.03 -31.67
CA ARG A 31 19.37 -4.13 -32.12
C ARG A 31 20.22 -5.36 -32.35
N ILE A 32 19.92 -6.47 -31.66
CA ILE A 32 20.55 -7.77 -31.94
C ILE A 32 20.33 -8.12 -33.42
N ALA A 33 21.42 -8.44 -34.12
CA ALA A 33 21.40 -8.79 -35.54
C ALA A 33 21.53 -10.31 -35.71
N SER A 34 21.11 -10.83 -36.86
CA SER A 34 21.22 -12.24 -37.23
C SER A 34 21.86 -12.33 -38.61
N GLU A 35 22.89 -13.16 -38.75
CA GLU A 35 23.59 -13.43 -40.00
C GLU A 35 23.59 -14.96 -40.21
N GLY A 36 22.65 -15.46 -41.01
CA GLY A 36 22.45 -16.90 -41.21
C GLY A 36 22.15 -17.65 -39.91
N GLU A 37 22.97 -18.64 -39.59
CA GLU A 37 22.88 -19.46 -38.36
C GLU A 37 23.50 -18.80 -37.12
N THR A 38 24.04 -17.59 -37.28
CA THR A 38 24.66 -16.84 -36.18
C THR A 38 23.84 -15.64 -35.75
N VAL A 39 23.93 -15.33 -34.46
CA VAL A 39 23.34 -14.16 -33.82
C VAL A 39 24.47 -13.28 -33.32
N LEU A 40 24.37 -11.98 -33.60
CA LEU A 40 25.33 -10.97 -33.18
C LEU A 40 24.78 -10.23 -31.97
N LEU A 41 25.40 -10.46 -30.81
CA LEU A 41 25.02 -9.81 -29.56
C LEU A 41 25.92 -8.58 -29.33
N PRO A 42 25.38 -7.35 -29.33
CA PRO A 42 26.19 -6.14 -29.17
C PRO A 42 26.69 -6.01 -27.72
N ILE A 43 28.00 -5.86 -27.55
CA ILE A 43 28.67 -5.84 -26.24
C ILE A 43 29.55 -4.60 -26.08
N ARG A 44 29.74 -4.10 -24.86
CA ARG A 44 30.52 -2.86 -24.59
C ARG A 44 32.01 -2.97 -24.91
N ARG A 45 32.57 -4.18 -24.82
CA ARG A 45 33.99 -4.49 -24.97
C ARG A 45 34.16 -5.95 -25.38
N GLN A 46 35.34 -6.35 -25.85
CA GLN A 46 35.67 -7.77 -26.04
C GLN A 46 35.56 -8.55 -24.73
N VAL A 47 35.16 -9.81 -24.83
CA VAL A 47 34.93 -10.71 -23.69
C VAL A 47 35.41 -12.11 -24.02
N GLU A 48 36.07 -12.77 -23.08
CA GLU A 48 36.48 -14.17 -23.20
C GLU A 48 35.36 -15.07 -22.68
N MET A 49 34.45 -15.46 -23.58
CA MET A 49 33.34 -16.38 -23.25
C MET A 49 33.32 -17.64 -24.13
N GLY A 50 34.42 -17.93 -24.83
CA GLY A 50 34.51 -19.06 -25.76
C GLY A 50 33.74 -18.85 -27.07
N PHE A 51 33.48 -17.59 -27.43
CA PHE A 51 32.84 -17.20 -28.69
C PHE A 51 33.65 -16.11 -29.37
N PRO A 52 33.69 -16.07 -30.72
CA PRO A 52 34.36 -15.01 -31.45
C PRO A 52 33.77 -13.63 -31.13
N THR A 53 34.63 -12.62 -31.08
CA THR A 53 34.22 -11.21 -31.05
C THR A 53 34.67 -10.51 -32.32
N ALA A 54 33.82 -9.64 -32.88
CA ALA A 54 34.12 -8.87 -34.07
C ALA A 54 33.50 -7.47 -33.96
N GLU A 55 34.09 -6.46 -34.60
CA GLU A 55 33.39 -5.17 -34.75
C GLU A 55 32.34 -5.27 -35.85
N LYS A 56 31.13 -4.80 -35.54
CA LYS A 56 29.99 -4.81 -36.47
C LYS A 56 29.20 -3.51 -36.34
N ASP A 57 28.48 -3.18 -37.41
CA ASP A 57 27.50 -2.10 -37.38
C ASP A 57 26.14 -2.64 -36.93
N PHE A 58 25.60 -2.02 -35.89
CA PHE A 58 24.26 -2.32 -35.38
C PHE A 58 23.30 -1.17 -35.65
N ALA A 59 22.06 -1.50 -36.00
CA ALA A 59 20.97 -0.54 -35.96
C ALA A 59 20.64 -0.19 -34.50
N GLU A 60 20.14 1.02 -34.26
CA GLU A 60 19.57 1.34 -32.95
C GLU A 60 18.39 0.41 -32.66
N GLY A 61 18.42 -0.18 -31.48
CA GLY A 61 17.37 -1.01 -30.93
C GLY A 61 16.37 -0.14 -30.17
N PHE A 62 15.09 -0.50 -30.24
CA PHE A 62 14.10 0.07 -29.34
C PHE A 62 14.35 -0.47 -27.93
N THR A 63 14.83 0.38 -27.02
CA THR A 63 14.84 0.04 -25.59
C THR A 63 13.45 0.28 -25.05
N ALA A 64 12.74 -0.79 -24.70
CA ALA A 64 11.41 -0.66 -24.12
C ALA A 64 11.50 0.14 -22.81
N ILE A 65 10.84 1.29 -22.77
CA ILE A 65 10.66 2.09 -21.56
C ILE A 65 9.71 1.31 -20.64
N ARG A 66 10.26 0.73 -19.58
CA ARG A 66 9.50 -0.08 -18.59
C ARG A 66 9.16 0.71 -17.34
N SER A 67 9.98 1.72 -17.04
CA SER A 67 9.83 2.53 -15.84
C SER A 67 10.30 3.96 -16.10
N TYR A 68 9.96 4.86 -15.19
CA TYR A 68 10.49 6.22 -15.20
C TYR A 68 12.03 6.26 -15.15
N ARG A 69 12.68 5.21 -14.61
CA ARG A 69 14.15 5.11 -14.54
C ARG A 69 14.81 5.01 -15.91
N ASP A 70 14.06 4.56 -16.92
CA ASP A 70 14.56 4.46 -18.30
C ASP A 70 14.54 5.80 -19.03
N VAL A 71 13.82 6.80 -18.50
CA VAL A 71 13.63 8.13 -19.12
C VAL A 71 14.09 9.29 -18.23
N VAL A 72 14.57 9.00 -17.02
CA VAL A 72 15.06 10.02 -16.09
C VAL A 72 16.49 10.42 -16.43
N GLU A 73 16.71 11.72 -16.49
CA GLU A 73 18.02 12.32 -16.73
C GLU A 73 18.69 12.63 -15.39
N VAL A 74 19.55 11.73 -14.93
CA VAL A 74 20.41 11.87 -13.74
C VAL A 74 21.81 11.32 -14.02
N PRO A 75 22.85 11.75 -13.28
CA PRO A 75 24.19 11.19 -13.40
C PRO A 75 24.21 9.67 -13.23
N GLU A 76 25.09 8.97 -13.95
CA GLU A 76 25.18 7.50 -13.92
C GLU A 76 25.38 6.96 -12.50
N ALA A 77 26.20 7.66 -11.70
CA ALA A 77 26.45 7.32 -10.29
C ALA A 77 25.18 7.36 -9.41
N ALA A 78 24.20 8.18 -9.77
CA ALA A 78 22.93 8.34 -9.04
C ALA A 78 21.85 7.34 -9.48
N ARG A 79 22.06 6.58 -10.55
CA ARG A 79 21.04 5.65 -11.06
C ARG A 79 20.72 4.50 -10.11
N SER A 80 21.73 4.01 -9.39
CA SER A 80 21.58 2.91 -8.43
C SER A 80 20.77 3.30 -7.19
N THR A 81 20.71 4.59 -6.86
CA THR A 81 20.00 5.13 -5.69
C THR A 81 18.59 5.61 -6.02
N LEU A 82 18.16 5.56 -7.29
CA LEU A 82 16.79 5.90 -7.68
C LEU A 82 15.77 5.00 -6.96
N PRO A 83 14.63 5.55 -6.49
CA PRO A 83 13.57 4.75 -5.89
C PRO A 83 13.08 3.63 -6.82
N SER A 84 12.68 2.49 -6.27
CA SER A 84 12.19 1.34 -7.07
C SER A 84 10.68 1.33 -7.25
N SER A 85 9.97 2.06 -6.41
CA SER A 85 8.52 2.07 -6.38
C SER A 85 8.00 3.42 -5.88
N PHE A 86 6.75 3.69 -6.22
CA PHE A 86 5.96 4.79 -5.70
C PHE A 86 4.50 4.34 -5.59
N ASP A 87 3.73 5.00 -4.74
CA ASP A 87 2.31 4.73 -4.59
C ASP A 87 1.51 5.55 -5.60
N VAL A 88 0.47 4.96 -6.19
CA VAL A 88 -0.48 5.68 -7.05
C VAL A 88 -1.83 5.77 -6.36
N VAL A 89 -2.32 7.00 -6.19
CA VAL A 89 -3.64 7.27 -5.67
C VAL A 89 -4.39 8.13 -6.69
N GLY A 90 -5.32 7.51 -7.42
CA GLY A 90 -6.03 8.21 -8.49
C GLY A 90 -5.04 8.59 -9.59
N ASP A 91 -4.91 9.88 -9.86
CA ASP A 91 -3.97 10.46 -10.80
C ASP A 91 -2.73 11.11 -10.13
N ILE A 92 -2.49 10.80 -8.85
CA ILE A 92 -1.36 11.31 -8.07
C ILE A 92 -0.37 10.16 -7.79
N ALA A 93 0.90 10.36 -8.11
CA ALA A 93 1.99 9.51 -7.62
C ALA A 93 2.61 10.10 -6.35
N VAL A 94 2.86 9.26 -5.34
CA VAL A 94 3.56 9.62 -4.12
C VAL A 94 4.84 8.81 -4.00
N ILE A 95 5.98 9.48 -4.01
CA ILE A 95 7.30 8.87 -4.02
C ILE A 95 8.12 9.34 -2.81
N LYS A 96 8.94 8.46 -2.24
CA LYS A 96 9.96 8.85 -1.25
C LYS A 96 11.27 9.04 -2.00
N ILE A 97 11.86 10.22 -1.91
CA ILE A 97 13.13 10.54 -2.56
C ILE A 97 14.27 10.35 -1.53
N PRO A 98 15.27 9.49 -1.80
CA PRO A 98 16.46 9.38 -0.97
C PRO A 98 17.30 10.64 -1.01
N GLU A 99 17.98 10.96 0.10
CA GLU A 99 18.84 12.14 0.21
C GLU A 99 19.90 12.20 -0.90
N ALA A 100 20.48 11.04 -1.26
CA ALA A 100 21.50 10.91 -2.29
C ALA A 100 21.05 11.37 -3.70
N VAL A 101 19.75 11.52 -3.95
CA VAL A 101 19.20 12.00 -5.24
C VAL A 101 18.23 13.16 -5.06
N GLN A 102 18.29 13.82 -3.90
CA GLN A 102 17.35 14.87 -3.54
C GLN A 102 17.43 16.09 -4.46
N GLU A 103 18.63 16.42 -4.93
CA GLU A 103 18.86 17.47 -5.94
C GLU A 103 18.13 17.18 -7.26
N HIS A 104 17.90 15.92 -7.58
CA HIS A 104 17.23 15.47 -8.82
C HIS A 104 15.73 15.22 -8.66
N ARG A 105 15.12 15.53 -7.50
CA ARG A 105 13.69 15.24 -7.22
C ARG A 105 12.73 15.76 -8.30
N ARG A 106 12.99 16.93 -8.88
CA ARG A 106 12.15 17.48 -9.97
C ARG A 106 12.31 16.69 -11.27
N ALA A 107 13.53 16.31 -11.64
CA ALA A 107 13.79 15.48 -12.81
C ALA A 107 13.11 14.11 -12.67
N ILE A 108 13.19 13.50 -11.47
CA ILE A 108 12.47 12.26 -11.13
C ILE A 108 10.96 12.43 -11.30
N GLY A 109 10.38 13.51 -10.75
CA GLY A 109 8.96 13.80 -10.90
C GLY A 109 8.52 13.95 -12.36
N THR A 110 9.27 14.72 -13.16
CA THR A 110 9.01 14.89 -14.60
C THR A 110 9.11 13.58 -15.35
N ALA A 111 10.11 12.74 -15.04
CA ALA A 111 10.27 11.43 -15.65
C ALA A 111 9.08 10.50 -15.36
N ILE A 112 8.52 10.54 -14.14
CA ILE A 112 7.33 9.76 -13.78
C ILE A 112 6.11 10.19 -14.60
N LEU A 113 5.89 11.49 -14.79
CA LEU A 113 4.78 12.00 -15.62
C LEU A 113 4.95 11.64 -17.10
N ARG A 114 6.19 11.76 -17.61
CA ARG A 114 6.52 11.35 -19.00
C ARG A 114 6.28 9.86 -19.21
N TRP A 115 6.67 9.04 -18.22
CA TRP A 115 6.50 7.59 -18.28
C TRP A 115 5.04 7.15 -18.19
N ASN A 116 4.23 7.80 -17.36
CA ASN A 116 2.83 7.46 -17.18
C ASN A 116 1.91 8.70 -17.34
N PRO A 117 1.40 8.96 -18.56
CA PRO A 117 0.56 10.12 -18.85
C PRO A 117 -0.80 10.18 -18.12
N SER A 118 -1.23 9.08 -17.50
CA SER A 118 -2.45 9.06 -16.67
C SER A 118 -2.26 9.83 -15.35
N LEU A 119 -1.01 9.95 -14.88
CA LEU A 119 -0.66 10.75 -13.71
C LEU A 119 -0.62 12.23 -14.09
N LYS A 120 -1.09 13.08 -13.18
CA LYS A 120 -1.14 14.53 -13.32
C LYS A 120 -0.34 15.26 -12.25
N VAL A 121 -0.01 14.57 -11.16
CA VAL A 121 0.72 15.11 -10.01
C VAL A 121 1.74 14.09 -9.52
N VAL A 122 2.93 14.56 -9.16
CA VAL A 122 3.90 13.79 -8.38
C VAL A 122 4.21 14.53 -7.09
N LEU A 123 4.01 13.85 -5.96
CA LEU A 123 4.30 14.33 -4.62
C LEU A 123 5.48 13.56 -4.02
N GLU A 124 6.37 14.28 -3.35
CA GLU A 124 7.40 13.72 -2.47
C GLU A 124 6.83 13.56 -1.06
N GLY A 125 6.92 12.35 -0.49
CA GLY A 125 6.56 12.10 0.90
C GLY A 125 7.75 12.27 1.85
N ARG A 126 7.65 13.22 2.80
CA ARG A 126 8.72 13.57 3.76
C ARG A 126 8.55 12.99 5.16
N GLY A 127 7.58 12.11 5.34
CA GLY A 127 7.28 11.48 6.63
C GLY A 127 5.84 11.69 7.04
N VAL A 128 5.55 11.37 8.31
CA VAL A 128 4.22 11.45 8.90
C VAL A 128 4.31 12.25 10.19
N LYS A 129 3.41 13.21 10.41
CA LYS A 129 3.37 14.05 11.62
C LYS A 129 1.99 14.05 12.29
N GLY A 130 2.01 14.37 13.59
CA GLY A 130 0.84 14.64 14.41
C GLY A 130 -0.01 13.41 14.77
N GLU A 131 -1.02 13.65 15.60
CA GLU A 131 -1.98 12.62 16.07
C GLU A 131 -2.82 12.04 14.93
N HIS A 132 -3.13 12.86 13.92
CA HIS A 132 -3.88 12.45 12.72
C HIS A 132 -3.03 11.77 11.64
N ARG A 133 -1.73 11.58 11.89
CA ARG A 133 -0.82 10.84 11.01
C ARG A 133 -0.83 11.35 9.56
N ILE A 134 -0.86 12.66 9.40
CA ILE A 134 -0.87 13.32 8.09
C ILE A 134 0.55 13.28 7.48
N ARG A 135 0.64 12.96 6.19
CA ARG A 135 1.91 12.95 5.47
C ARG A 135 2.33 14.36 5.12
N GLU A 136 3.60 14.68 5.32
CA GLU A 136 4.19 15.89 4.71
C GLU A 136 4.45 15.61 3.25
N LEU A 137 3.86 16.43 2.38
CA LEU A 137 3.83 16.22 0.94
C LEU A 137 4.27 17.48 0.22
N ASP A 138 5.25 17.33 -0.68
CA ASP A 138 5.71 18.40 -1.55
C ASP A 138 5.44 18.06 -3.01
N ALA A 139 4.79 18.94 -3.75
CA ALA A 139 4.62 18.77 -5.19
C ALA A 139 5.96 18.95 -5.91
N ILE A 140 6.42 17.91 -6.60
CA ILE A 140 7.71 17.90 -7.31
C ILE A 140 7.56 17.94 -8.84
N ALA A 141 6.38 17.59 -9.37
CA ALA A 141 6.04 17.75 -10.78
C ALA A 141 4.51 17.75 -11.01
N GLY A 142 4.06 18.37 -12.09
CA GLY A 142 2.65 18.40 -12.52
C GLY A 142 1.82 19.48 -11.82
N GLU A 143 0.51 19.23 -11.69
CA GLU A 143 -0.42 20.15 -11.04
C GLU A 143 -0.14 20.29 -9.53
N ARG A 144 -0.41 21.47 -8.94
CA ARG A 144 -0.19 21.73 -7.51
C ARG A 144 -1.45 21.44 -6.70
N ARG A 145 -1.76 20.16 -6.47
CA ARG A 145 -2.87 19.70 -5.62
C ARG A 145 -2.58 18.38 -4.92
N THR A 146 -3.34 18.08 -3.88
CA THR A 146 -3.27 16.83 -3.10
C THR A 146 -4.58 16.06 -3.10
N THR A 147 -5.59 16.60 -3.78
CA THR A 147 -6.93 16.01 -3.91
C THR A 147 -7.06 15.19 -5.18
N THR A 148 -7.75 14.06 -5.11
CA THR A 148 -8.01 13.19 -6.28
C THR A 148 -9.19 12.24 -6.02
N ILE A 149 -9.57 11.49 -7.04
CA ILE A 149 -10.52 10.38 -6.95
C ILE A 149 -9.76 9.07 -7.20
N HIS A 150 -9.60 8.29 -6.15
CA HIS A 150 -9.05 6.94 -6.23
C HIS A 150 -10.14 5.93 -6.61
N ARG A 151 -9.83 5.00 -7.50
CA ARG A 151 -10.71 3.89 -7.86
C ARG A 151 -10.14 2.60 -7.34
N GLU A 152 -10.94 1.85 -6.59
CA GLU A 152 -10.57 0.56 -6.05
C GLU A 152 -11.81 -0.31 -5.95
N HIS A 153 -11.72 -1.58 -6.37
CA HIS A 153 -12.80 -2.56 -6.22
C HIS A 153 -14.14 -2.15 -6.87
N GLY A 154 -14.09 -1.31 -7.91
CA GLY A 154 -15.27 -0.73 -8.58
C GLY A 154 -15.87 0.50 -7.88
N LEU A 155 -15.26 0.94 -6.78
CA LEU A 155 -15.72 2.06 -5.94
C LEU A 155 -14.84 3.29 -6.15
N ARG A 156 -15.38 4.47 -5.84
CA ARG A 156 -14.72 5.77 -6.02
C ARG A 156 -14.53 6.47 -4.68
N TYR A 157 -13.31 6.87 -4.38
CA TYR A 157 -12.95 7.53 -3.13
C TYR A 157 -12.34 8.89 -3.43
N ARG A 158 -13.03 9.96 -3.07
CA ARG A 158 -12.43 11.29 -2.96
C ARG A 158 -11.47 11.28 -1.77
N VAL A 159 -10.26 11.73 -2.02
CA VAL A 159 -9.20 11.77 -1.02
C VAL A 159 -8.46 13.10 -1.11
N ASP A 160 -7.96 13.57 0.02
CA ASP A 160 -6.96 14.62 0.12
C ASP A 160 -5.77 14.07 0.91
N LEU A 161 -4.67 13.79 0.21
CA LEU A 161 -3.50 13.14 0.79
C LEU A 161 -2.80 14.00 1.84
N SER A 162 -3.03 15.32 1.83
CA SER A 162 -2.46 16.26 2.80
C SER A 162 -3.33 16.47 4.03
N GLN A 163 -4.56 15.95 4.04
CA GLN A 163 -5.52 16.20 5.11
C GLN A 163 -6.09 14.91 5.70
N ALA A 164 -6.05 13.78 4.99
CA ALA A 164 -6.60 12.52 5.46
C ALA A 164 -5.73 11.34 5.02
N TYR A 165 -5.54 10.38 5.93
CA TYR A 165 -4.80 9.17 5.61
C TYR A 165 -5.55 8.32 4.57
N PHE A 166 -4.82 7.87 3.55
CA PHE A 166 -5.26 6.86 2.60
C PHE A 166 -4.05 6.08 2.09
N SER A 167 -4.20 4.75 1.99
CA SER A 167 -3.16 3.88 1.43
C SER A 167 -3.75 2.94 0.37
N PRO A 168 -3.27 2.99 -0.88
CA PRO A 168 -3.70 2.06 -1.92
C PRO A 168 -3.17 0.64 -1.68
N ARG A 169 -2.10 0.48 -0.90
CA ARG A 169 -1.50 -0.84 -0.59
C ARG A 169 -2.41 -1.76 0.21
N LEU A 170 -3.37 -1.18 0.93
CA LEU A 170 -4.33 -1.92 1.75
C LEU A 170 -5.54 -2.43 0.96
N ALA A 171 -5.58 -2.29 -0.37
CA ALA A 171 -6.71 -2.72 -1.19
C ALA A 171 -7.03 -4.22 -1.03
N SER A 172 -6.02 -5.08 -1.04
CA SER A 172 -6.20 -6.52 -0.85
C SER A 172 -6.70 -6.86 0.55
N GLU A 173 -6.15 -6.18 1.56
CA GLU A 173 -6.55 -6.38 2.95
C GLU A 173 -7.98 -5.93 3.21
N ARG A 174 -8.38 -4.79 2.64
CA ARG A 174 -9.77 -4.34 2.63
C ARG A 174 -10.71 -5.38 2.06
N ASN A 175 -10.33 -5.99 0.94
CA ASN A 175 -11.15 -7.06 0.37
C ASN A 175 -11.22 -8.27 1.30
N ARG A 176 -10.08 -8.72 1.84
CA ARG A 176 -10.03 -9.83 2.79
C ARG A 176 -10.94 -9.61 4.00
N ILE A 177 -10.90 -8.42 4.60
CA ILE A 177 -11.75 -8.07 5.75
C ILE A 177 -13.22 -7.98 5.34
N ALA A 178 -13.53 -7.36 4.20
CA ALA A 178 -14.90 -7.38 3.69
C ALA A 178 -15.40 -8.81 3.50
N ASP A 179 -14.53 -9.74 3.09
CA ASP A 179 -14.92 -11.12 2.85
C ASP A 179 -15.31 -11.90 4.11
N LEU A 180 -14.95 -11.40 5.29
CA LEU A 180 -15.30 -11.98 6.59
C LEU A 180 -16.67 -11.54 7.12
N VAL A 181 -17.25 -10.44 6.62
CA VAL A 181 -18.49 -9.86 7.18
C VAL A 181 -19.71 -10.59 6.66
N HIS A 182 -20.54 -11.18 7.51
CA HIS A 182 -21.75 -11.87 7.06
C HIS A 182 -22.94 -10.91 6.86
N GLU A 183 -23.91 -11.33 6.05
CA GLU A 183 -25.15 -10.59 5.84
C GLU A 183 -25.88 -10.38 7.17
N GLY A 184 -26.40 -9.18 7.39
CA GLY A 184 -27.13 -8.83 8.62
C GLY A 184 -26.27 -8.52 9.85
N GLU A 185 -24.93 -8.57 9.76
CA GLU A 185 -24.05 -8.16 10.85
C GLU A 185 -24.08 -6.65 11.11
N ARG A 186 -23.74 -6.24 12.34
CA ARG A 186 -23.47 -4.84 12.68
C ARG A 186 -21.95 -4.65 12.72
N VAL A 187 -21.45 -3.70 11.94
CA VAL A 187 -20.00 -3.46 11.80
C VAL A 187 -19.65 -2.12 12.44
N ALA A 188 -18.55 -2.09 13.18
CA ALA A 188 -17.97 -0.86 13.72
C ALA A 188 -16.62 -0.59 13.04
N ASP A 189 -16.46 0.61 12.49
CA ASP A 189 -15.22 1.10 11.87
C ASP A 189 -14.74 2.36 12.61
N PRO A 190 -13.93 2.20 13.67
CA PRO A 190 -13.58 3.30 14.59
C PRO A 190 -12.54 4.28 14.04
N PHE A 191 -11.86 3.91 12.94
CA PHE A 191 -10.81 4.68 12.28
C PHE A 191 -11.04 4.70 10.77
N ALA A 192 -12.25 5.11 10.39
CA ALA A 192 -12.75 4.93 9.04
C ALA A 192 -11.98 5.74 8.00
N GLY A 193 -11.28 6.80 8.38
CA GLY A 193 -10.63 7.74 7.46
C GLY A 193 -11.63 8.25 6.43
N VAL A 194 -11.32 8.04 5.16
CA VAL A 194 -12.20 8.41 4.02
C VAL A 194 -13.23 7.32 3.66
N GLY A 195 -13.33 6.26 4.46
CA GLY A 195 -14.32 5.18 4.38
C GLY A 195 -14.01 3.95 3.53
N PRO A 196 -12.76 3.59 3.18
CA PRO A 196 -12.54 2.53 2.19
C PRO A 196 -12.94 1.14 2.69
N TYR A 197 -12.85 0.84 3.99
CA TYR A 197 -13.38 -0.41 4.58
C TYR A 197 -14.92 -0.38 4.62
N SER A 198 -15.48 0.60 5.34
CA SER A 198 -16.93 0.76 5.52
C SER A 198 -17.71 0.73 4.20
N ILE A 199 -17.28 1.50 3.19
CA ILE A 199 -17.98 1.57 1.90
C ILE A 199 -17.86 0.25 1.15
N LEU A 200 -16.69 -0.39 1.14
CA LEU A 200 -16.52 -1.70 0.49
C LEU A 200 -17.44 -2.76 1.11
N ILE A 201 -17.47 -2.84 2.44
CA ILE A 201 -18.31 -3.78 3.18
C ILE A 201 -19.79 -3.52 2.88
N ALA A 202 -20.24 -2.27 2.96
CA ALA A 202 -21.64 -1.90 2.70
C ALA A 202 -22.08 -2.33 1.28
N LYS A 203 -21.21 -2.16 0.29
CA LYS A 203 -21.52 -2.48 -1.11
C LYS A 203 -21.43 -3.98 -1.43
N ARG A 204 -20.59 -4.75 -0.73
CA ARG A 204 -20.36 -6.17 -1.04
C ARG A 204 -21.11 -7.16 -0.16
N ARG A 205 -21.39 -6.83 1.10
CA ARG A 205 -21.76 -7.82 2.13
C ARG A 205 -23.16 -7.66 2.74
N ARG A 206 -23.88 -6.59 2.40
CA ARG A 206 -25.24 -6.31 2.93
C ARG A 206 -25.32 -6.41 4.47
N PRO A 207 -24.44 -5.74 5.22
CA PRO A 207 -24.58 -5.69 6.68
C PRO A 207 -25.91 -5.06 7.08
N ARG A 208 -26.37 -5.31 8.31
CA ARG A 208 -27.54 -4.61 8.87
C ARG A 208 -27.25 -3.12 9.01
N GLU A 209 -26.07 -2.79 9.53
CA GLU A 209 -25.58 -1.41 9.66
C GLU A 209 -24.05 -1.40 9.78
N ILE A 210 -23.47 -0.26 9.44
CA ILE A 210 -22.08 0.07 9.72
C ILE A 210 -22.05 1.40 10.44
N VAL A 211 -21.37 1.47 11.59
CA VAL A 211 -21.09 2.74 12.28
C VAL A 211 -19.61 3.05 12.06
N ALA A 212 -19.35 4.14 11.34
CA ALA A 212 -18.01 4.56 10.95
C ALA A 212 -17.66 5.89 11.63
N SER A 213 -16.53 5.96 12.33
CA SER A 213 -16.03 7.20 12.94
C SER A 213 -14.60 7.51 12.53
N ASP A 214 -14.27 8.79 12.58
CA ASP A 214 -12.89 9.24 12.59
C ASP A 214 -12.77 10.52 13.44
N ALA A 215 -11.61 10.70 14.09
CA ALA A 215 -11.32 11.89 14.89
C ALA A 215 -10.96 13.10 14.01
N ASN A 216 -10.54 12.87 12.76
CA ASN A 216 -10.19 13.92 11.82
C ASN A 216 -11.44 14.45 11.08
N PRO A 217 -11.87 15.70 11.32
CA PRO A 217 -13.07 16.26 10.70
C PRO A 217 -12.99 16.33 9.16
N VAL A 218 -11.79 16.49 8.59
CA VAL A 218 -11.59 16.48 7.13
C VAL A 218 -11.82 15.08 6.56
N ALA A 219 -11.31 14.05 7.24
CA ALA A 219 -11.54 12.66 6.84
C ALA A 219 -13.04 12.32 6.91
N VAL A 220 -13.74 12.74 7.97
CA VAL A 220 -15.19 12.55 8.12
C VAL A 220 -15.97 13.26 7.00
N ARG A 221 -15.59 14.49 6.62
CA ARG A 221 -16.21 15.20 5.49
C ARG A 221 -16.05 14.43 4.18
N LEU A 222 -14.84 13.90 3.92
CA LEU A 222 -14.57 13.07 2.75
C LEU A 222 -15.34 11.74 2.80
N LEU A 223 -15.40 11.09 3.95
CA LEU A 223 -16.19 9.89 4.20
C LEU A 223 -17.67 10.11 3.86
N ARG A 224 -18.31 11.17 4.36
CA ARG A 224 -19.70 11.52 4.02
C ARG A 224 -19.88 11.69 2.50
N ALA A 225 -18.96 12.40 1.85
CA ALA A 225 -18.99 12.59 0.40
C ALA A 225 -18.79 11.28 -0.38
N ASN A 226 -17.97 10.35 0.13
CA ASN A 226 -17.71 9.05 -0.47
C ASN A 226 -18.87 8.07 -0.27
N VAL A 227 -19.51 8.08 0.89
CA VAL A 227 -20.75 7.33 1.16
C VAL A 227 -21.82 7.71 0.14
N ALA A 228 -22.04 9.02 -0.05
CA ALA A 228 -22.97 9.53 -1.05
C ALA A 228 -22.56 9.13 -2.48
N ALA A 229 -21.28 9.28 -2.84
CA ALA A 229 -20.78 9.00 -4.20
C ALA A 229 -20.89 7.52 -4.63
N ASN A 230 -20.86 6.59 -3.66
CA ASN A 230 -20.96 5.15 -3.89
C ASN A 230 -22.36 4.59 -3.60
N ARG A 231 -23.30 5.44 -3.18
CA ARG A 231 -24.64 5.02 -2.72
C ARG A 231 -24.50 3.88 -1.70
N ALA A 232 -23.62 4.07 -0.72
CA ALA A 232 -23.33 3.11 0.33
C ALA A 232 -24.31 3.33 1.48
N GLU A 233 -25.54 2.92 1.24
CA GLU A 233 -26.61 2.92 2.23
C GLU A 233 -26.20 2.05 3.44
N ARG A 234 -26.81 2.31 4.61
CA ARG A 234 -26.54 1.61 5.89
C ARG A 234 -25.26 2.00 6.63
N ILE A 235 -24.56 3.06 6.20
CA ILE A 235 -23.43 3.63 6.94
C ILE A 235 -23.89 4.85 7.74
N THR A 236 -23.73 4.80 9.06
CA THR A 236 -23.84 5.96 9.96
C THR A 236 -22.45 6.54 10.20
N VAL A 237 -22.27 7.81 9.85
CA VAL A 237 -20.98 8.50 9.98
C VAL A 237 -20.95 9.36 11.25
N LEU A 238 -20.00 9.07 12.13
CA LEU A 238 -19.74 9.82 13.35
C LEU A 238 -18.42 10.59 13.23
N GLU A 239 -18.33 11.70 13.95
CA GLU A 239 -17.11 12.48 14.12
C GLU A 239 -16.67 12.39 15.58
N GLY A 240 -15.39 12.06 15.82
CA GLY A 240 -14.83 12.01 17.16
C GLY A 240 -14.24 10.65 17.56
N ASP A 241 -14.33 10.34 18.85
CA ASP A 241 -13.60 9.24 19.50
C ASP A 241 -13.92 7.85 18.92
N ALA A 242 -12.87 7.05 18.72
CA ALA A 242 -12.90 5.67 18.25
C ALA A 242 -13.81 4.73 19.07
N ARG A 243 -14.14 5.07 20.32
CA ARG A 243 -15.07 4.31 21.16
C ARG A 243 -16.53 4.52 20.75
N ALA A 244 -16.86 5.59 20.01
CA ALA A 244 -18.24 5.91 19.69
C ALA A 244 -18.94 4.82 18.87
N PRO A 245 -18.33 4.24 17.81
CA PRO A 245 -18.95 3.11 17.09
C PRO A 245 -19.07 1.81 17.89
N LEU A 246 -18.31 1.67 18.97
CA LEU A 246 -18.29 0.48 19.81
C LEU A 246 -19.36 0.50 20.91
N ARG A 247 -20.02 1.64 21.13
CA ARG A 247 -21.09 1.76 22.11
C ARG A 247 -22.35 1.12 21.55
N ASP A 248 -22.88 0.13 22.28
CA ASP A 248 -24.17 -0.44 21.94
C ASP A 248 -25.28 0.62 22.15
N PRO A 249 -26.03 1.03 21.11
CA PRO A 249 -27.19 1.91 21.30
C PRO A 249 -28.29 1.24 22.15
N GLY A 250 -28.24 -0.08 22.34
CA GLY A 250 -29.16 -0.87 23.15
C GLY A 250 -28.74 -1.05 24.60
N GLY A 251 -28.07 -0.06 25.21
CA GLY A 251 -27.62 -0.10 26.60
C GLY A 251 -28.62 -0.76 27.55
N SER A 252 -28.44 -2.05 27.80
CA SER A 252 -28.97 -2.70 28.99
C SER A 252 -28.35 -1.93 30.14
N ARG A 253 -29.15 -1.08 30.79
CA ARG A 253 -28.85 -0.55 32.13
C ARG A 253 -28.27 -1.71 32.89
N GLY A 254 -26.99 -1.60 33.26
CA GLY A 254 -26.32 -2.63 34.02
C GLY A 254 -27.24 -3.03 35.16
N VAL A 255 -27.67 -4.29 35.16
CA VAL A 255 -28.22 -4.91 36.35
C VAL A 255 -27.09 -4.77 37.36
N ARG A 256 -27.18 -3.72 38.17
CA ARG A 256 -26.34 -3.53 39.34
C ARG A 256 -26.75 -4.68 40.25
N ALA A 257 -26.03 -5.79 40.16
CA ALA A 257 -26.19 -6.92 41.04
C ALA A 257 -26.05 -6.36 42.46
N ARG A 258 -27.19 -6.22 43.15
CA ARG A 258 -27.22 -5.94 44.58
C ARG A 258 -26.56 -7.14 45.25
N ARG A 259 -25.26 -7.04 45.54
CA ARG A 259 -24.65 -7.90 46.54
C ARG A 259 -25.27 -7.51 47.87
N ARG A 260 -26.29 -8.28 48.29
CA ARG A 260 -26.50 -8.55 49.71
C ARG A 260 -25.23 -9.23 50.18
N ASP A 261 -24.44 -8.53 50.96
CA ASP A 261 -23.40 -9.16 51.76
C ASP A 261 -23.70 -8.86 53.22
N GLN A 262 -24.17 -9.89 53.90
CA GLN A 262 -24.24 -9.94 55.36
C GLN A 262 -22.80 -10.08 55.83
N SER A 263 -22.31 -9.07 56.54
CA SER A 263 -21.02 -9.13 57.22
C SER A 263 -20.95 -10.36 58.14
N PRO A 264 -19.74 -10.91 58.39
CA PRO A 264 -19.08 -10.47 59.61
C PRO A 264 -17.58 -10.20 59.50
N ARG A 265 -17.20 -9.19 60.28
CA ARG A 265 -15.88 -8.63 60.63
C ARG A 265 -14.75 -9.64 60.90
N ARG A 266 -13.52 -9.26 60.51
CA ARG A 266 -12.23 -9.36 61.27
C ARG A 266 -11.14 -8.57 60.49
N LYS A 267 -10.68 -7.41 60.99
CA LYS A 267 -9.45 -7.12 61.79
C LYS A 267 -8.10 -7.49 61.14
N GLY A 268 -7.37 -6.46 60.66
CA GLY A 268 -5.99 -6.17 61.07
C GLY A 268 -4.80 -6.45 60.11
N TRP A 269 -3.92 -5.44 60.02
CA TRP A 269 -2.44 -5.47 59.79
C TRP A 269 -1.85 -5.18 58.38
N LEU A 270 -1.39 -3.93 58.22
CA LEU A 270 -0.01 -3.43 57.95
C LEU A 270 0.90 -4.04 56.85
N SER A 271 1.18 -3.19 55.84
CA SER A 271 2.49 -2.79 55.22
C SER A 271 3.57 -3.81 54.79
N HIS A 272 3.79 -3.88 53.45
CA HIS A 272 5.05 -3.97 52.64
C HIS A 272 6.12 -5.08 52.91
N PRO A 273 7.12 -5.31 52.02
CA PRO A 273 7.10 -5.58 50.56
C PRO A 273 7.97 -6.83 50.19
N ARG A 274 7.89 -7.37 48.95
CA ARG A 274 9.05 -7.90 48.19
C ARG A 274 8.70 -8.48 46.81
N SER A 275 9.69 -8.35 45.93
CA SER A 275 9.87 -8.72 44.53
C SER A 275 9.68 -10.21 44.19
N LEU A 276 9.34 -10.51 42.92
CA LEU A 276 10.17 -11.31 41.98
C LEU A 276 9.46 -11.58 40.63
N ALA A 277 10.23 -11.35 39.54
CA ALA A 277 10.26 -11.95 38.20
C ALA A 277 8.96 -12.41 37.45
N PRO A 278 8.88 -12.20 36.11
CA PRO A 278 7.75 -12.65 35.30
C PRO A 278 7.95 -14.06 34.73
N PRO A 279 6.91 -14.92 34.67
CA PRO A 279 6.95 -16.09 33.80
C PRO A 279 6.17 -15.86 32.50
N ARG A 280 6.94 -15.95 31.41
CA ARG A 280 6.64 -16.55 30.10
C ARG A 280 5.21 -17.02 29.85
N THR A 281 4.59 -16.49 28.78
CA THR A 281 3.42 -17.13 28.15
C THR A 281 3.84 -17.75 26.81
N ARG A 282 3.63 -19.07 26.72
CA ARG A 282 3.84 -19.91 25.54
C ARG A 282 2.85 -19.55 24.43
N LEU A 283 3.36 -19.57 23.20
CA LEU A 283 2.59 -19.81 21.98
C LEU A 283 2.04 -21.24 22.02
N PHE A 284 0.75 -21.42 21.71
CA PHE A 284 0.26 -22.67 21.15
C PHE A 284 -0.83 -22.38 20.12
N ALA A 285 -0.58 -22.89 18.92
CA ALA A 285 -1.54 -23.09 17.85
C ALA A 285 -2.36 -24.37 18.12
N ASP A 286 -3.44 -24.49 17.34
CA ASP A 286 -4.29 -25.64 17.10
C ASP A 286 -5.24 -26.08 18.23
N GLU A 287 -6.53 -25.82 18.01
CA GLU A 287 -7.58 -26.85 18.04
C GLU A 287 -8.89 -26.29 17.46
N ILE A 288 -9.35 -26.89 16.36
CA ILE A 288 -10.74 -26.81 15.89
C ILE A 288 -11.60 -27.66 16.83
N PRO A 289 -12.84 -27.23 17.17
CA PRO A 289 -13.90 -28.22 17.17
C PRO A 289 -15.17 -27.75 16.45
N HIS A 290 -15.80 -28.74 15.82
CA HIS A 290 -17.10 -28.67 15.19
C HIS A 290 -18.25 -28.29 16.17
N ARG A 291 -19.11 -27.38 15.67
CA ARG A 291 -20.59 -27.43 15.71
C ARG A 291 -21.29 -27.41 17.08
N VAL A 292 -21.87 -26.25 17.42
CA VAL A 292 -23.20 -26.17 18.05
C VAL A 292 -23.98 -24.99 17.47
N ARG A 293 -25.13 -25.26 16.84
CA ARG A 293 -26.16 -24.27 16.52
C ARG A 293 -26.73 -23.71 17.82
N ARG A 294 -26.67 -22.39 18.02
CA ARG A 294 -27.66 -21.67 18.84
C ARG A 294 -28.02 -20.36 18.17
N HIS A 295 -29.32 -20.18 17.96
CA HIS A 295 -29.94 -18.93 17.57
C HIS A 295 -29.74 -17.86 18.66
N GLY A 296 -29.56 -16.62 18.22
CA GLY A 296 -29.91 -15.43 19.01
C GLY A 296 -28.76 -14.70 19.68
N ARG A 297 -28.09 -13.81 18.92
CA ARG A 297 -27.68 -12.42 19.27
C ARG A 297 -26.83 -11.86 18.12
N PRO A 298 -27.05 -10.60 17.68
CA PRO A 298 -26.14 -9.98 16.72
C PRO A 298 -24.78 -9.78 17.40
N SER A 299 -23.77 -10.49 16.92
CA SER A 299 -22.37 -10.26 17.28
C SER A 299 -21.93 -8.92 16.71
N VAL A 300 -21.34 -8.08 17.57
CA VAL A 300 -20.55 -6.93 17.13
C VAL A 300 -19.15 -7.48 16.88
N THR A 301 -18.67 -7.40 15.65
CA THR A 301 -17.31 -7.83 15.29
C THR A 301 -16.41 -6.59 15.26
N PRO A 302 -15.68 -6.26 16.34
CA PRO A 302 -14.71 -5.16 16.31
C PRO A 302 -13.48 -5.61 15.52
N PHE A 303 -13.08 -4.81 14.54
CA PHE A 303 -11.86 -5.03 13.76
C PHE A 303 -10.85 -3.92 14.02
N TRP A 304 -9.60 -4.30 14.24
CA TRP A 304 -8.47 -3.39 14.37
C TRP A 304 -7.59 -3.55 13.14
N CYS A 305 -7.51 -2.52 12.30
CA CYS A 305 -6.49 -2.41 11.26
C CYS A 305 -5.45 -1.38 11.71
N TRP A 306 -4.19 -1.79 11.72
CA TRP A 306 -3.01 -0.97 12.01
C TRP A 306 -2.65 -0.03 10.86
#